data_AF-A0AB72VCC6-F1
#
_entry.id   AF-A0AB72VCC6-F1
#
_cell.length_a   1.000
_cell.length_b   1.000
_cell.length_c   1.000
_cell.angle_alpha   90.00
_cell.angle_beta   90.00
_cell.angle_gamma   90.00
#
_symmetry.space_group_name_H-M   'P 1'
#
loop_
_entity.id
_entity.type
_entity.pdbx_description
1 polymer ?
#
loop_
_entity_poly.entity_id
_entity_poly.type
_entity_poly.pdbx_seq_one_letter_code
_entity_poly.pdbx_strand_id
1 'polypeptide(L)' 'MGSSITDFPMLADFLHVWGLTVADFFRPMGINFPPADWSLSSI' A
#
# COMPACT_ATOMS: atom_id res chain seq x y z
N MET A 1 -20.82 -11.00 -14.67
CA MET A 1 -19.97 -9.85 -14.36
C MET A 1 -19.93 -9.72 -12.85
N GLY A 2 -18.88 -10.24 -12.22
CA GLY A 2 -18.67 -10.16 -10.77
C GLY A 2 -18.13 -8.79 -10.41
N SER A 3 -18.64 -8.21 -9.31
CA SER A 3 -18.22 -6.91 -8.80
C SER A 3 -16.73 -6.98 -8.42
N SER A 4 -15.93 -6.04 -8.95
CA SER A 4 -14.50 -5.88 -8.63
C SER A 4 -14.24 -5.65 -7.13
N ILE A 5 -15.27 -5.33 -6.35
CA ILE A 5 -15.20 -5.12 -4.90
C ILE A 5 -14.92 -6.43 -4.14
N THR A 6 -15.33 -7.59 -4.68
CA THR A 6 -15.17 -8.89 -4.01
C THR A 6 -13.77 -9.50 -4.17
N ASP A 7 -13.03 -9.12 -5.21
CA ASP A 7 -11.63 -9.54 -5.46
C ASP A 7 -10.60 -8.58 -4.84
N PHE A 8 -11.06 -7.43 -4.34
CA PHE A 8 -10.23 -6.41 -3.69
C PHE A 8 -9.57 -6.80 -2.35
N PRO A 9 -10.11 -7.70 -1.49
CA PRO A 9 -9.48 -7.95 -0.19
C PRO A 9 -8.10 -8.62 -0.32
N MET A 10 -7.96 -9.57 -1.24
CA MET A 10 -6.66 -10.23 -1.46
C MET A 10 -5.63 -9.26 -2.06
N LEU A 11 -6.06 -8.37 -2.96
CA LEU A 11 -5.21 -7.33 -3.53
C LEU A 11 -4.82 -6.28 -2.47
N ALA A 12 -5.76 -5.89 -1.60
CA ALA A 12 -5.51 -4.94 -0.52
C ALA A 12 -4.52 -5.51 0.51
N ASP A 13 -4.68 -6.77 0.89
CA ASP A 13 -3.73 -7.46 1.79
C ASP A 13 -2.34 -7.58 1.15
N PHE A 14 -2.29 -7.91 -0.15
CA PHE A 14 -1.04 -7.94 -0.90
C PHE A 14 -0.36 -6.57 -0.92
N LEU A 15 -1.10 -5.50 -1.25
CA LEU A 15 -0.56 -4.14 -1.28
C LEU A 15 -0.14 -3.65 0.11
N HIS A 16 -0.84 -4.08 1.17
CA HIS A 16 -0.47 -3.76 2.54
C HIS A 16 0.88 -4.38 2.93
N VAL A 17 1.05 -5.69 2.72
CA VAL A 17 2.31 -6.40 3.02
C VAL A 17 3.43 -5.90 2.11
N TRP A 18 3.15 -5.69 0.83
CA TRP A 18 4.09 -5.09 -0.12
C TRP A 18 4.53 -3.70 0.35
N GLY A 19 3.59 -2.84 0.76
CA GLY A 19 3.87 -1.48 1.24
C GLY A 19 4.76 -1.46 2.47
N LEU A 20 4.52 -2.34 3.45
CA LEU A 20 5.38 -2.48 4.63
C LEU A 20 6.80 -2.97 4.27
N THR A 21 6.90 -3.97 3.38
CA THR A 21 8.19 -4.53 2.95
C THR A 21 9.02 -3.50 2.20
N VAL A 22 8.38 -2.72 1.32
CA VAL A 22 9.05 -1.66 0.56
C VAL A 22 9.44 -0.49 1.47
N ALA A 23 8.60 -0.14 2.45
CA ALA A 23 8.96 0.85 3.47
C ALA A 23 10.22 0.42 4.24
N ASP A 24 10.29 -0.85 4.67
CA ASP A 24 11.45 -1.41 5.38
C ASP A 24 12.73 -1.36 4.53
N PHE A 25 12.63 -1.61 3.22
CA PHE A 25 13.75 -1.53 2.29
C PHE A 25 14.33 -0.11 2.17
N PHE A 26 13.46 0.91 2.19
CA PHE A 26 13.86 2.30 1.96
C PHE A 26 14.28 3.05 3.24
N ARG A 27 13.85 2.60 4.42
CA ARG A 27 14.22 3.21 5.71
C ARG A 27 15.73 3.38 5.91
N PRO A 28 16.61 2.40 5.63
CA PRO A 28 18.06 2.56 5.77
C PRO A 28 18.67 3.61 4.82
N MET A 29 17.97 3.93 3.72
CA MET A 29 18.39 4.92 2.73
C MET A 29 17.92 6.34 3.10
N GLY A 30 17.22 6.50 4.24
CA GLY A 30 16.64 7.78 4.67
C GLY A 30 15.43 8.22 3.84
N ILE A 31 14.85 7.31 3.05
CA ILE A 31 13.68 7.60 2.21
C ILE A 31 12.42 7.29 3.00
N ASN A 32 11.51 8.27 3.09
CA ASN A 32 10.25 8.12 3.80
C ASN A 32 9.19 7.54 2.83
N PHE A 33 8.98 6.23 2.91
CA PHE A 33 8.06 5.47 2.06
C PHE A 33 7.00 4.74 2.90
N PRO A 34 5.73 4.70 2.47
CA PRO A 34 5.18 5.51 1.39
C PRO A 34 5.13 7.00 1.79
N PRO A 35 5.27 7.93 0.83
CA PRO A 35 5.06 9.36 1.07
C PRO A 35 3.70 9.64 1.75
N ALA A 36 3.62 10.66 2.60
CA ALA A 36 2.40 10.95 3.35
C ALA A 36 1.17 11.26 2.47
N ASP A 37 1.40 11.74 1.25
CA ASP A 37 0.40 12.00 0.21
C ASP A 37 -0.17 10.75 -0.45
N TRP A 38 0.44 9.57 -0.25
CA TRP A 38 -0.13 8.29 -0.73
C TRP A 38 -1.26 7.79 0.15
N SER A 39 -1.35 8.26 1.39
CA SER A 39 -2.55 8.05 2.19
C SER A 39 -3.70 8.79 1.51
N LEU A 40 -4.83 8.11 1.32
CA LEU A 40 -6.10 8.69 0.87
C LEU A 40 -6.60 9.71 1.92
N SER A 41 -5.98 10.89 1.95
CA SER A 41 -6.43 12.08 2.69
C SER A 41 -7.57 12.82 1.97
N SER A 42 -8.22 12.14 1.02
CA SER A 42 -9.30 12.67 0.20
C SER A 42 -10.25 11.52 -0.18
N ILE A 43 -11.09 11.10 0.77
CA ILE A 43 -12.50 10.69 0.59
C ILE A 43 -13.16 10.67 1.97
#